data_AF-A0A964Y410-F1
#
_entry.id   AF-A0A964Y410-F1
#
_cell.length_a   1.000
_cell.length_b   1.000
_cell.length_c   1.000
_cell.angle_alpha   90.00
_cell.angle_beta   90.00
_cell.angle_gamma   90.00
#
_symmetry.space_group_name_H-M   'P 1'
#
loop_
_entity.id
_entity.type
_entity.pdbx_description
1 polymer ?
#
loop_
_entity_poly.entity_id
_entity_poly.type
_entity_poly.pdbx_seq_one_letter_code
_entity_poly.pdbx_strand_id
1 'polypeptide(L)'
;MGLDYELPIYKDTDSLVLKIFECTKEFSKEYKYTIGQEMKKDALQLLWCIYRANKTKSKQEYLHDFMDYFELMKLQLRLCVDMKVFSIKAQASFAELMDKIGKQMTGWIKTQEKIC
;
A
#
# COMPACT_ATOMS: atom_id res chain seq x y z
N MET A 1 -9.20 -20.63 -11.04
CA MET A 1 -8.21 -19.89 -10.23
C MET A 1 -7.41 -19.04 -11.20
N GLY A 2 -7.87 -17.83 -11.47
CA GLY A 2 -7.21 -16.90 -12.40
C GLY A 2 -6.10 -16.14 -11.70
N LEU A 3 -5.03 -15.82 -12.43
CA LEU A 3 -3.85 -15.16 -11.92
C LEU A 3 -4.21 -13.82 -11.26
N ASP A 4 -3.67 -13.60 -10.05
CA ASP A 4 -4.00 -12.54 -9.08
C ASP A 4 -3.82 -11.09 -9.58
N TYR A 5 -3.25 -10.91 -10.78
CA TYR A 5 -2.84 -9.63 -11.36
C TYR A 5 -3.99 -8.83 -12.01
N GLU A 6 -5.18 -9.41 -12.18
CA GLU A 6 -6.31 -8.74 -12.83
C GLU A 6 -7.12 -7.82 -11.90
N LEU A 7 -7.00 -7.99 -10.58
CA LEU A 7 -7.78 -7.22 -9.62
C LEU A 7 -7.36 -5.74 -9.64
N PRO A 8 -8.33 -4.80 -9.75
CA PRO A 8 -8.02 -3.37 -9.73
C PRO A 8 -7.20 -2.95 -8.50
N ILE A 9 -7.52 -3.50 -7.32
CA ILE A 9 -6.81 -3.21 -6.08
C ILE A 9 -5.36 -3.71 -6.10
N TYR A 10 -5.10 -4.83 -6.78
CA TYR A 10 -3.73 -5.34 -6.94
C TYR A 10 -2.92 -4.38 -7.82
N LYS A 11 -3.45 -3.97 -8.98
CA LYS A 11 -2.76 -3.08 -9.93
C LYS A 11 -2.44 -1.72 -9.31
N ASP A 12 -3.39 -1.16 -8.55
CA ASP A 12 -3.19 0.13 -7.87
C ASP A 12 -2.20 0.01 -6.70
N THR A 13 -2.23 -1.09 -5.95
CA THR A 13 -1.24 -1.36 -4.89
C THR A 13 0.16 -1.58 -5.45
N ASP A 14 0.29 -2.31 -6.56
CA ASP A 14 1.57 -2.51 -7.26
C ASP A 14 2.16 -1.17 -7.73
N SER A 15 1.30 -0.31 -8.30
CA SER A 15 1.68 1.06 -8.67
C SER A 15 2.15 1.89 -7.47
N LEU A 16 1.50 1.74 -6.31
CA LEU A 16 1.94 2.38 -5.06
C LEU A 16 3.33 1.88 -4.65
N VAL A 17 3.58 0.56 -4.68
CA VAL A 17 4.87 -0.04 -4.32
C VAL A 17 5.97 0.49 -5.24
N LEU A 18 5.79 0.43 -6.56
CA LEU A 18 6.78 0.91 -7.52
C LEU A 18 7.15 2.37 -7.25
N LYS A 19 6.15 3.20 -6.98
CA LYS A 19 6.33 4.62 -6.69
C LYS A 19 7.08 4.89 -5.38
N ILE A 20 6.86 4.08 -4.35
CA ILE A 20 7.65 4.14 -3.11
C ILE A 20 9.11 3.78 -3.41
N PHE A 21 9.35 2.72 -4.20
CA PHE A 21 10.69 2.32 -4.60
C PHE A 21 11.42 3.37 -5.44
N GLU A 22 10.70 4.09 -6.30
CA GLU A 22 11.25 5.20 -7.07
C GLU A 22 11.54 6.41 -6.19
N CYS A 23 10.59 6.82 -5.36
CA CYS A 23 10.73 8.04 -4.56
C CYS A 23 11.84 7.91 -3.49
N THR A 24 11.98 6.73 -2.88
CA THR A 24 13.05 6.45 -1.91
C THR A 24 14.46 6.43 -2.52
N LYS A 25 14.61 6.42 -3.85
CA LYS A 25 15.95 6.54 -4.49
C LYS A 25 16.55 7.93 -4.28
N GLU A 26 15.69 8.95 -4.30
CA GLU A 26 16.01 10.37 -4.17
C GLU A 26 16.25 10.82 -2.72
N PHE A 27 16.00 9.94 -1.75
CA PHE A 27 16.22 10.25 -0.34
C PHE A 27 17.71 10.45 -0.06
N SER A 28 18.01 11.36 0.88
CA SER A 28 19.38 11.47 1.44
C SER A 28 19.81 10.11 2.02
N LYS A 29 21.13 9.88 2.11
CA LYS A 29 21.67 8.60 2.63
C LYS A 29 21.09 8.26 4.01
N GLU A 30 20.92 9.26 4.87
CA GLU A 30 20.34 9.10 6.21
C GLU A 30 18.92 8.52 6.18
N TYR A 31 18.02 9.10 5.37
CA TYR A 31 16.62 8.64 5.28
C TYR A 31 16.46 7.37 4.44
N LYS A 32 17.35 7.14 3.48
CA LYS A 32 17.28 6.01 2.55
C LYS A 32 17.44 4.66 3.25
N TYR A 33 18.35 4.57 4.22
CA TYR A 33 18.63 3.34 4.99
C TYR A 33 17.85 3.24 6.29
N THR A 34 17.01 4.23 6.59
CA THR A 34 16.11 4.22 7.75
C THR A 34 14.67 4.07 7.24
N ILE A 35 13.91 5.15 7.19
CA ILE A 35 12.50 5.15 6.78
C ILE A 35 12.30 4.62 5.35
N GLY A 36 13.23 4.91 4.44
CA GLY A 36 13.12 4.43 3.05
C GLY A 36 13.19 2.91 2.92
N GLN A 37 13.88 2.22 3.82
CA GLN A 37 13.95 0.76 3.84
C GLN A 37 12.68 0.15 4.46
N GLU A 38 12.21 0.71 5.58
CA GLU A 38 10.97 0.26 6.22
C GLU A 38 9.76 0.47 5.30
N MET A 39 9.65 1.62 4.63
CA MET A 39 8.58 1.88 3.66
C MET A 39 8.54 0.86 2.52
N LYS A 40 9.70 0.44 2.00
CA LYS A 40 9.75 -0.59 0.94
C LYS A 40 9.23 -1.92 1.45
N LYS A 41 9.63 -2.30 2.66
CA LYS A 41 9.22 -3.55 3.31
C LYS A 41 7.70 -3.54 3.56
N ASP A 42 7.16 -2.46 4.11
CA ASP A 42 5.74 -2.35 4.42
C ASP A 42 4.88 -2.25 3.15
N ALA A 43 5.38 -1.57 2.11
CA ALA A 43 4.73 -1.55 0.80
C ALA A 43 4.62 -2.96 0.19
N LEU A 44 5.66 -3.78 0.33
CA LEU A 44 5.61 -5.18 -0.10
C LEU A 44 4.63 -6.02 0.73
N GLN A 45 4.45 -5.72 2.03
CA GLN A 45 3.44 -6.40 2.85
C GLN A 45 2.02 -6.14 2.34
N LEU A 46 1.72 -4.94 1.83
CA LEU A 46 0.42 -4.65 1.21
C LEU A 46 0.13 -5.58 0.03
N LEU A 47 1.08 -5.75 -0.89
CA LEU A 47 0.96 -6.70 -2.00
C LEU A 47 0.80 -8.14 -1.51
N TRP A 48 1.58 -8.52 -0.51
CA TRP A 48 1.52 -9.86 0.08
C TRP A 48 0.13 -10.15 0.68
N CYS A 49 -0.46 -9.20 1.39
CA CYS A 49 -1.79 -9.37 1.98
C CYS A 49 -2.86 -9.59 0.90
N ILE A 50 -2.85 -8.82 -0.19
CA ILE A 50 -3.78 -9.01 -1.33
C ILE A 50 -3.60 -10.41 -1.93
N TYR A 51 -2.35 -10.81 -2.17
CA TYR A 51 -2.03 -12.13 -2.71
C TYR A 51 -2.54 -13.27 -1.80
N ARG A 52 -2.30 -13.17 -0.49
CA ARG A 52 -2.75 -14.18 0.49
C ARG A 52 -4.25 -14.22 0.64
N ALA A 53 -4.92 -13.06 0.63
CA ALA A 53 -6.38 -12.96 0.64
C ALA A 53 -7.01 -13.65 -0.58
N ASN A 54 -6.36 -13.60 -1.75
CA ASN A 54 -6.85 -14.29 -2.94
C ASN A 54 -6.64 -15.80 -2.92
N LYS A 55 -5.54 -16.27 -2.32
CA LYS A 55 -5.22 -17.70 -2.25
C LYS A 55 -5.91 -18.46 -1.12
N THR A 56 -6.34 -17.77 -0.07
CA THR A 56 -6.88 -18.42 1.14
C THR A 56 -8.41 -18.40 1.15
N LYS A 57 -9.02 -19.37 1.83
CA LYS A 57 -10.48 -19.38 2.08
C LYS A 57 -10.88 -18.34 3.13
N SER A 58 -10.09 -18.22 4.20
CA SER A 58 -10.19 -17.14 5.19
C SER A 58 -9.53 -15.88 4.63
N LYS A 59 -10.34 -14.98 4.06
CA LYS A 59 -9.85 -13.71 3.49
C LYS A 59 -9.82 -12.59 4.50
N GLN A 60 -10.68 -12.64 5.51
CA GLN A 60 -10.88 -11.56 6.48
C GLN A 60 -9.59 -11.18 7.19
N GLU A 61 -8.85 -12.17 7.70
CA GLU A 61 -7.56 -11.95 8.39
C GLU A 61 -6.59 -11.11 7.54
N TYR A 62 -6.34 -11.52 6.30
CA TYR A 62 -5.44 -10.78 5.41
C TYR A 62 -5.96 -9.42 4.97
N LEU A 63 -7.29 -9.22 4.95
CA LEU A 63 -7.87 -7.89 4.69
C LEU A 63 -7.70 -6.96 5.90
N HIS A 64 -7.79 -7.49 7.12
CA HIS A 64 -7.46 -6.75 8.33
C HIS A 64 -5.98 -6.38 8.38
N ASP A 65 -5.09 -7.33 8.12
CA ASP A 65 -3.66 -7.06 8.02
C ASP A 65 -3.37 -5.99 6.95
N PHE A 66 -4.02 -6.08 5.79
CA PHE A 66 -3.90 -5.07 4.74
C PHE A 66 -4.31 -3.69 5.24
N MET A 67 -5.40 -3.56 5.99
CA MET A 67 -5.84 -2.30 6.58
C MET A 67 -4.80 -1.71 7.53
N ASP A 68 -4.22 -2.54 8.39
CA ASP A 68 -3.23 -2.10 9.36
C ASP A 68 -1.94 -1.63 8.67
N TYR A 69 -1.43 -2.41 7.72
CA TYR A 69 -0.28 -1.99 6.89
C TYR A 69 -0.59 -0.75 6.05
N PHE A 70 -1.83 -0.58 5.61
CA PHE A 70 -2.24 0.57 4.81
C PHE A 70 -2.30 1.85 5.65
N GLU A 71 -2.75 1.74 6.92
CA GLU A 71 -2.67 2.84 7.88
C GLU A 71 -1.22 3.18 8.22
N LEU A 72 -0.38 2.17 8.47
CA LEU A 72 1.05 2.36 8.69
C LEU A 72 1.71 3.10 7.52
N MET A 73 1.39 2.70 6.29
CA MET A 73 1.91 3.37 5.09
C MET A 73 1.47 4.84 5.02
N LYS A 74 0.22 5.17 5.37
CA LYS A 74 -0.24 6.57 5.45
C LYS A 74 0.56 7.38 6.48
N LEU A 75 0.86 6.78 7.63
CA LEU A 75 1.65 7.43 8.68
C LEU A 75 3.09 7.68 8.22
N GLN A 76 3.73 6.69 7.58
CA GLN A 76 5.08 6.84 7.01
C GLN A 76 5.13 7.91 5.92
N LEU A 77 4.14 7.94 5.01
CA LEU A 77 4.04 8.96 3.98
C LEU A 77 3.89 10.36 4.60
N ARG A 78 3.07 10.52 5.64
CA ARG A 78 2.90 11.80 6.36
C ARG A 78 4.21 12.23 7.03
N LEU A 79 4.91 11.31 7.68
CA LEU A 79 6.20 11.59 8.31
C LEU A 79 7.23 12.08 7.27
N CYS A 80 7.27 11.47 6.08
CA CYS A 80 8.13 11.92 4.97
C CYS A 80 7.77 13.34 4.48
N VAL A 81 6.50 13.73 4.53
CA VAL A 81 6.07 15.12 4.24
C VAL A 81 6.54 16.07 5.33
N ASP A 82 6.34 15.73 6.60
CA ASP A 82 6.70 16.57 7.75
C ASP A 82 8.22 16.80 7.81
N MET A 83 9.01 15.78 7.50
CA MET A 83 10.47 15.87 7.36
C MET A 83 10.92 16.57 6.06
N LYS A 84 10.00 16.96 5.19
CA LYS A 84 10.26 17.58 3.88
C LYS A 84 11.16 16.75 2.96
N VAL A 85 11.08 15.42 3.09
CA VAL A 85 11.82 14.46 2.26
C VAL A 85 11.09 14.24 0.92
N PHE A 86 9.78 14.44 0.89
CA PHE A 86 8.99 14.39 -0.35
C PHE A 86 8.91 15.71 -1.10
N SER A 87 8.90 15.60 -2.43
CA SER A 87 8.44 16.68 -3.28
C SER A 87 6.92 16.83 -3.21
N ILE A 88 6.41 18.05 -3.42
CA ILE A 88 4.97 18.34 -3.48
C ILE A 88 4.27 17.47 -4.53
N LYS A 89 4.94 17.23 -5.67
CA LYS A 89 4.45 16.35 -6.74
C LYS A 89 4.29 14.91 -6.26
N ALA A 90 5.30 14.38 -5.57
CA ALA A 90 5.24 13.03 -5.00
C ALA A 90 4.08 12.93 -3.99
N GLN A 91 3.96 13.89 -3.07
CA GLN A 91 2.90 13.92 -2.07
C GLN A 91 1.48 13.87 -2.68
N ALA A 92 1.17 14.78 -3.61
CA ALA A 92 -0.15 14.82 -4.26
C ALA A 92 -0.46 13.48 -4.95
N SER A 93 0.55 12.96 -5.64
CA SER A 93 0.41 11.74 -6.41
C SER A 93 0.35 10.46 -5.56
N PHE A 94 0.84 10.49 -4.32
CA PHE A 94 0.60 9.44 -3.33
C PHE A 94 -0.80 9.56 -2.73
N ALA A 95 -1.25 10.78 -2.42
CA ALA A 95 -2.59 11.01 -1.86
C ALA A 95 -3.70 10.47 -2.78
N GLU A 96 -3.60 10.71 -4.10
CA GLU A 96 -4.53 10.19 -5.10
C GLU A 96 -4.55 8.65 -5.14
N LEU A 97 -3.38 8.02 -5.15
CA LEU A 97 -3.25 6.56 -5.15
C LEU A 97 -3.83 5.94 -3.88
N MET A 98 -3.52 6.53 -2.71
CA MET A 98 -4.01 6.04 -1.42
C MET A 98 -5.54 6.18 -1.33
N ASP A 99 -6.12 7.29 -1.76
CA ASP A 99 -7.59 7.44 -1.76
C ASP A 99 -8.27 6.39 -2.67
N LYS A 100 -7.70 6.14 -3.85
CA LYS A 100 -8.19 5.12 -4.78
C LYS A 100 -8.15 3.72 -4.18
N ILE A 101 -7.02 3.32 -3.58
CA ILE A 101 -6.84 2.01 -2.94
C ILE A 101 -7.79 1.87 -1.74
N GLY A 102 -7.91 2.90 -0.90
CA GLY A 102 -8.81 2.88 0.27
C GLY A 102 -10.28 2.65 -0.10
N LYS A 103 -10.74 3.27 -1.19
CA LYS A 103 -12.10 3.04 -1.75
C LYS A 103 -12.28 1.60 -2.22
N GLN A 104 -11.31 1.05 -2.95
CA GLN A 104 -11.35 -0.33 -3.43
C GLN A 104 -11.35 -1.34 -2.26
N MET A 105 -10.49 -1.12 -1.27
CA MET A 105 -10.40 -1.94 -0.06
C MET A 105 -11.73 -1.99 0.69
N THR A 106 -12.34 -0.83 0.92
CA THR A 106 -13.65 -0.73 1.59
C THR A 106 -14.74 -1.48 0.81
N GLY A 107 -14.73 -1.38 -0.52
CA GLY A 107 -15.65 -2.14 -1.37
C GLY A 107 -15.43 -3.65 -1.29
N TRP A 108 -14.17 -4.08 -1.19
CA TRP A 108 -13.82 -5.49 -1.11
C TRP A 108 -14.26 -6.12 0.21
N ILE A 109 -14.05 -5.43 1.34
CA ILE A 109 -14.48 -5.87 2.69
C ILE A 109 -16.01 -6.05 2.71
N LYS A 110 -16.76 -5.03 2.28
CA LYS A 110 -18.24 -5.11 2.21
C LYS A 110 -18.74 -6.27 1.33
N THR A 111 -17.99 -6.61 0.30
CA THR A 111 -18.31 -7.75 -0.56
C THR A 111 -18.10 -9.08 0.18
N GLN A 112 -17.04 -9.19 1.00
CA GLN A 112 -16.82 -10.39 1.81
C GLN A 112 -17.85 -10.53 2.94
N GLU A 113 -18.22 -9.44 3.61
CA GLU A 113 -19.26 -9.44 4.66
C GLU A 113 -20.64 -9.87 4.15
N LYS A 114 -20.96 -9.60 2.87
CA LYS A 114 -22.23 -10.04 2.24
C LYS A 114 -22.24 -11.50 1.78
N ILE A 115 -21.09 -12.15 1.73
CA ILE A 115 -20.94 -13.54 1.23
C ILE A 115 -20.89 -14.54 2.40
N CYS A 116 -20.66 -14.07 3.63
CA CYS A 116 -20.87 -14.83 4.87
C CYS A 116 -22.34 -14.77 5.31
#